data_AF-A0A520D7H5-F1
#
_entry.id   AF-A0A520D7H5-F1
#
_cell.length_a   1.000
_cell.length_b   1.000
_cell.length_c   1.000
_cell.angle_alpha   90.00
_cell.angle_beta   90.00
_cell.angle_gamma   90.00
#
_symmetry.space_group_name_H-M   'P 1'
#
loop_
_entity.id
_entity.type
_entity.pdbx_description
1 polymer ?
#
loop_
_entity_poly.entity_id
_entity_poly.type
_entity_poly.pdbx_seq_one_letter_code
_entity_poly.pdbx_strand_id
1 'polypeptide(L)'
;ICTKLFIKNNEIWVLTNKGVNKISNYANKAEVINFDYGKDLLTEDVNNLYIDDSTAYFATNKGLILFNYNNKNRIKSQPKVYITSIIKDGERLPLNQDNFTFESGNNTVLFTFGAVDFTTSDITYRYRLNENSVWLETRTRRLDFSALQAGDYIFEVSAKSQNNDWGPAAKISFTIKKHFWQSLWFLSILILLVGYVFYKLAVNITRRQKDKEQEQLLLKNRILMLEQQALQAMMNPHFVFNVMNSIQHYINTQNTTSANKVLTGFARLIRKNLEICTKSYISIEEELDYLNLYLKLEKNRFGDKLQYKINVGDDIDKDETLIPSMLLQPYVENAIWHGIMPKETGGEIQINITSQDDHYLKIEIIDDGVGIENSLKNKKDKHISKGMQLTRERLNLLGQIEAKPIQLDVRQNVGNGTTVLISIPLK
;
A
#
# COMPACT_ATOMS: atom_id res chain seq x y z
N ILE A 1 -15.87 -59.96 -45.40
CA ILE A 1 -16.41 -61.32 -45.12
C ILE A 1 -15.57 -62.30 -45.91
N CYS A 2 -15.02 -63.33 -45.24
CA CYS A 2 -14.32 -64.42 -45.92
C CYS A 2 -15.35 -65.34 -46.58
N THR A 3 -15.22 -65.55 -47.89
CA THR A 3 -16.14 -66.38 -48.68
C THR A 3 -15.55 -67.76 -48.97
N LYS A 4 -14.23 -67.85 -49.18
CA LYS A 4 -13.54 -69.11 -49.44
C LYS A 4 -12.07 -69.04 -49.02
N LEU A 5 -11.50 -70.19 -48.64
CA LEU A 5 -10.09 -70.36 -48.34
C LEU A 5 -9.48 -71.39 -49.30
N PHE A 6 -8.24 -71.14 -49.72
CA PHE A 6 -7.45 -72.05 -50.54
C PHE A 6 -6.00 -72.06 -50.02
N ILE A 7 -5.41 -73.24 -49.87
CA ILE A 7 -4.06 -73.41 -49.30
C ILE A 7 -3.18 -74.15 -50.30
N LYS A 8 -2.03 -73.58 -50.65
CA LYS A 8 -1.02 -74.20 -51.54
C LYS A 8 0.37 -73.71 -51.14
N ASN A 9 1.37 -74.61 -51.13
CA ASN A 9 2.78 -74.29 -50.93
C ASN A 9 3.07 -73.37 -49.71
N ASN A 10 2.43 -73.63 -48.57
CA ASN A 10 2.56 -72.85 -47.33
C ASN A 10 2.06 -71.39 -47.43
N GLU A 11 1.16 -71.12 -48.36
CA GLU A 11 0.46 -69.84 -48.54
C GLU A 11 -1.06 -70.06 -48.42
N ILE A 12 -1.74 -69.16 -47.74
CA ILE A 12 -3.20 -69.18 -47.57
C ILE A 12 -3.79 -68.05 -48.41
N TRP A 13 -4.69 -68.39 -49.32
CA TRP A 13 -5.45 -67.47 -50.13
C TRP A 13 -6.87 -67.35 -49.59
N VAL A 14 -7.22 -66.15 -49.16
CA VAL A 14 -8.50 -65.80 -48.55
C VAL A 14 -9.30 -64.97 -49.54
N LEU A 15 -10.34 -65.58 -50.13
CA LEU A 15 -11.28 -64.87 -50.97
C LEU A 15 -12.26 -64.13 -50.06
N THR A 16 -12.48 -62.86 -50.36
CA THR A 16 -13.40 -62.01 -49.61
C THR A 16 -14.33 -61.29 -50.57
N ASN A 17 -15.37 -60.66 -50.02
CA ASN A 17 -16.24 -59.76 -50.78
C ASN A 17 -15.62 -58.40 -51.12
N LYS A 18 -14.31 -58.22 -50.91
CA LYS A 18 -13.54 -57.00 -51.22
C LYS A 18 -12.18 -57.35 -51.85
N GLY A 19 -12.14 -58.43 -52.64
CA GLY A 19 -10.91 -58.96 -53.24
C GLY A 19 -10.30 -60.15 -52.48
N VAL A 20 -9.02 -60.41 -52.71
CA VAL A 20 -8.32 -61.62 -52.24
C VAL A 20 -7.11 -61.25 -51.38
N ASN A 21 -6.90 -61.97 -50.28
CA ASN A 21 -5.71 -61.80 -49.43
C ASN A 21 -4.85 -63.05 -49.54
N LYS A 22 -3.56 -62.88 -49.80
CA LYS A 22 -2.56 -63.93 -49.74
C LYS A 22 -1.79 -63.78 -48.44
N ILE A 23 -1.77 -64.80 -47.62
CA ILE A 23 -1.06 -64.83 -46.34
C ILE A 23 0.07 -65.84 -46.46
N SER A 24 1.30 -65.37 -46.28
CA SER A 24 2.52 -66.18 -46.26
C SER A 24 3.21 -66.11 -44.91
N ASN A 25 4.07 -67.09 -44.62
CA ASN A 25 4.94 -67.10 -43.43
C ASN A 25 4.21 -66.95 -42.07
N TYR A 26 3.00 -67.52 -41.98
CA TYR A 26 2.12 -67.40 -40.82
C TYR A 26 2.68 -68.02 -39.51
N ALA A 27 3.72 -68.86 -39.60
CA ALA A 27 4.38 -69.46 -38.43
C ALA A 27 5.32 -68.50 -37.68
N ASN A 28 5.90 -67.50 -38.35
CA ASN A 28 6.84 -66.55 -37.74
C ASN A 28 6.24 -65.13 -37.66
N LYS A 29 6.01 -64.52 -38.83
CA LYS A 29 5.40 -63.19 -38.97
C LYS A 29 4.57 -63.22 -40.23
N ALA A 30 3.25 -63.29 -40.06
CA ALA A 30 2.32 -63.35 -41.16
C ALA A 30 2.49 -62.13 -42.07
N GLU A 31 2.90 -62.37 -43.32
CA GLU A 31 2.91 -61.37 -44.37
C GLU A 31 1.60 -61.48 -45.14
N VAL A 32 0.85 -60.39 -45.20
CA VAL A 32 -0.42 -60.33 -45.91
C VAL A 32 -0.25 -59.45 -47.14
N ILE A 33 -0.57 -60.01 -48.30
CA ILE A 33 -0.59 -59.31 -49.59
C ILE A 33 -2.04 -59.27 -50.05
N ASN A 34 -2.55 -58.06 -50.25
CA ASN A 34 -3.90 -57.83 -50.74
C ASN A 34 -3.91 -57.73 -52.27
N PHE A 35 -4.92 -58.33 -52.89
CA PHE A 35 -5.25 -58.25 -54.31
C PHE A 35 -6.66 -57.69 -54.44
N ASP A 36 -6.76 -56.50 -55.01
CA ASP A 36 -7.93 -55.65 -54.97
C ASP A 36 -8.29 -55.14 -56.37
N TYR A 37 -9.54 -54.66 -56.50
CA TYR A 37 -10.08 -54.19 -57.77
C TYR A 37 -9.35 -52.94 -58.27
N GLY A 38 -9.08 -52.90 -59.58
CA GLY A 38 -8.44 -51.76 -60.26
C GLY A 38 -6.93 -51.87 -60.39
N LYS A 39 -6.28 -52.70 -59.55
CA LYS A 39 -4.85 -52.98 -59.63
C LYS A 39 -4.56 -54.42 -60.03
N ASP A 40 -5.12 -55.35 -59.26
CA ASP A 40 -4.83 -56.78 -59.34
C ASP A 40 -6.05 -57.59 -59.77
N LEU A 41 -7.28 -57.08 -59.65
CA LEU A 41 -8.49 -57.78 -60.06
C LEU A 41 -9.38 -56.90 -60.96
N LEU A 42 -10.09 -57.53 -61.90
CA LEU A 42 -11.08 -56.87 -62.78
C LEU A 42 -12.43 -56.64 -62.09
N THR A 43 -12.63 -57.22 -60.90
CA THR A 43 -13.84 -57.10 -60.08
C THR A 43 -13.54 -57.56 -58.65
N GLU A 44 -14.28 -57.05 -57.66
CA GLU A 44 -14.13 -57.46 -56.26
C GLU A 44 -14.76 -58.83 -55.98
N ASP A 45 -15.69 -59.28 -56.84
CA ASP A 45 -16.45 -60.53 -56.70
C ASP A 45 -15.68 -61.72 -57.29
N VAL A 46 -14.80 -62.29 -56.48
CA VAL A 46 -14.08 -63.53 -56.80
C VAL A 46 -14.85 -64.73 -56.26
N ASN A 47 -15.35 -65.57 -57.17
CA ASN A 47 -16.18 -66.74 -56.84
C ASN A 47 -15.33 -67.98 -56.51
N ASN A 48 -14.22 -68.18 -57.24
CA ASN A 48 -13.37 -69.35 -57.07
C ASN A 48 -11.91 -69.08 -57.45
N LEU A 49 -11.01 -69.89 -56.91
CA LEU A 49 -9.57 -69.84 -57.15
C LEU A 49 -9.05 -71.26 -57.42
N TYR A 50 -8.29 -71.41 -58.51
CA TYR A 50 -7.50 -72.59 -58.81
C TYR A 50 -6.07 -72.16 -59.12
N ILE A 51 -5.06 -72.87 -58.63
CA ILE A 51 -3.65 -72.54 -58.88
C ILE A 51 -2.95 -73.78 -59.43
N ASP A 52 -2.38 -73.70 -60.62
CA ASP A 52 -1.50 -74.72 -61.20
C ASP A 52 -0.01 -74.46 -60.84
N ASP A 53 0.95 -75.05 -61.55
CA ASP A 53 2.38 -74.91 -61.23
C ASP A 53 2.94 -73.50 -61.43
N SER A 54 2.30 -72.66 -62.24
CA SER A 54 2.82 -71.34 -62.61
C SER A 54 1.77 -70.22 -62.62
N THR A 55 0.48 -70.56 -62.64
CA THR A 55 -0.63 -69.64 -62.90
C THR A 55 -1.75 -69.83 -61.88
N ALA A 56 -2.20 -68.71 -61.32
CA ALA A 56 -3.41 -68.62 -60.51
C ALA A 56 -4.59 -68.14 -61.38
N TYR A 57 -5.68 -68.88 -61.32
CA TYR A 57 -6.92 -68.67 -62.06
C TYR A 57 -8.02 -68.20 -61.10
N PHE A 58 -8.47 -66.96 -61.27
CA PHE A 58 -9.54 -66.37 -60.49
C PHE A 58 -10.82 -66.34 -61.32
N ALA A 59 -11.81 -67.16 -60.94
CA ALA A 59 -13.13 -67.15 -61.57
C ALA A 59 -13.95 -66.01 -60.98
N THR A 60 -14.33 -65.05 -61.82
CA THR A 60 -15.08 -63.87 -61.39
C THR A 60 -16.39 -63.74 -62.17
N ASN A 61 -17.29 -62.87 -61.70
CA ASN A 61 -18.53 -62.55 -62.42
C ASN A 61 -18.31 -61.82 -63.76
N LYS A 62 -17.11 -61.29 -64.01
CA LYS A 62 -16.74 -60.60 -65.26
C LYS A 62 -15.81 -61.42 -66.17
N GLY A 63 -15.60 -62.69 -65.86
CA GLY A 63 -14.73 -63.59 -66.62
C GLY A 63 -13.62 -64.21 -65.78
N LEU A 64 -12.65 -64.82 -66.46
CA LEU A 64 -11.50 -65.49 -65.85
C LEU A 64 -10.29 -64.57 -65.84
N ILE A 65 -9.68 -64.37 -64.67
CA ILE A 65 -8.44 -63.60 -64.54
C ILE A 65 -7.28 -64.57 -64.28
N LEU A 66 -6.17 -64.39 -65.01
CA LEU A 66 -4.99 -65.24 -64.92
C LEU A 66 -3.79 -64.43 -64.45
N PHE A 67 -3.09 -64.92 -63.43
CA PHE A 67 -1.86 -64.31 -62.92
C PHE A 67 -0.74 -65.32 -62.80
N ASN A 68 0.47 -64.93 -63.22
CA ASN A 68 1.65 -65.74 -62.95
C ASN A 68 1.94 -65.73 -61.45
N TYR A 69 1.72 -66.89 -60.82
CA TYR A 69 1.81 -67.14 -59.38
C TYR A 69 3.25 -66.96 -58.83
N ASN A 70 4.27 -67.13 -59.67
CA ASN A 70 5.68 -67.09 -59.27
C ASN A 70 6.37 -65.74 -59.52
N ASN A 71 5.65 -64.70 -59.97
CA ASN A 71 6.29 -63.43 -60.29
C ASN A 71 6.65 -62.63 -59.02
N LYS A 72 7.90 -62.74 -58.58
CA LYS A 72 8.45 -62.03 -57.42
C LYS A 72 8.79 -60.55 -57.71
N ASN A 73 8.74 -60.10 -58.96
CA ASN A 73 9.10 -58.74 -59.35
C ASN A 73 7.88 -57.82 -59.42
N ARG A 74 7.31 -57.46 -58.26
CA ARG A 74 6.43 -56.28 -58.16
C ARG A 74 7.30 -55.07 -57.83
N ILE A 75 7.40 -54.11 -58.75
CA ILE A 75 8.04 -52.81 -58.46
C ILE A 75 7.16 -52.10 -57.41
N LYS A 76 7.65 -52.04 -56.17
CA LYS A 76 7.01 -51.29 -55.09
C LYS A 76 7.29 -49.79 -55.29
N SER A 77 6.41 -49.06 -55.96
CA SER A 77 6.49 -47.59 -55.99
C SER A 77 5.97 -47.03 -54.66
N GLN A 78 6.87 -46.47 -53.85
CA GLN A 78 6.48 -45.78 -52.62
C GLN A 78 5.79 -44.45 -52.97
N PRO A 79 4.58 -44.17 -52.44
CA PRO A 79 3.89 -42.93 -52.75
C PRO A 79 4.64 -41.73 -52.16
N LYS A 80 4.89 -40.72 -52.98
CA LYS A 80 5.45 -39.45 -52.53
C LYS A 80 4.32 -38.56 -51.99
N VAL A 81 4.50 -38.06 -50.77
CA VAL A 81 3.57 -37.12 -50.14
C VAL A 81 3.93 -35.69 -50.49
N TYR A 82 2.89 -34.88 -50.72
CA TYR A 82 2.97 -33.45 -50.92
C TYR A 82 2.04 -32.76 -49.94
N ILE A 83 2.54 -31.75 -49.24
CA ILE A 83 1.72 -30.85 -48.43
C ILE A 83 1.11 -29.84 -49.40
N THR A 84 -0.22 -29.77 -49.46
CA THR A 84 -0.98 -29.00 -50.47
C THR A 84 -1.48 -27.65 -49.95
N SER A 85 -1.63 -27.51 -48.64
CA SER A 85 -1.91 -26.22 -48.00
C SER A 85 -1.55 -26.22 -46.53
N ILE A 86 -1.11 -25.06 -46.04
CA ILE A 86 -1.04 -24.74 -44.63
C ILE A 86 -1.98 -23.56 -44.40
N ILE A 87 -2.83 -23.64 -43.38
CA ILE A 87 -3.70 -22.54 -42.97
C ILE A 87 -3.40 -22.19 -41.52
N LYS A 88 -3.02 -20.93 -41.26
CA LYS A 88 -2.79 -20.39 -39.92
C LYS A 88 -3.91 -19.43 -39.58
N ASP A 89 -4.65 -19.71 -38.51
CA ASP A 89 -5.77 -18.88 -38.02
C ASP A 89 -6.76 -18.44 -39.13
N GLY A 90 -7.02 -19.32 -40.11
CA GLY A 90 -7.92 -19.05 -41.24
C GLY A 90 -7.26 -18.51 -42.51
N GLU A 91 -6.00 -18.06 -42.46
CA GLU A 91 -5.26 -17.56 -43.61
C GLU A 91 -4.38 -18.64 -44.25
N ARG A 92 -4.47 -18.80 -45.57
CA ARG A 92 -3.69 -19.79 -46.33
C ARG A 92 -2.29 -19.25 -46.62
N LEU A 93 -1.28 -20.02 -46.25
CA LEU A 93 0.13 -19.66 -46.46
C LEU A 93 0.67 -20.16 -47.80
N PRO A 94 1.62 -19.43 -48.42
CA PRO A 94 2.27 -19.87 -49.64
C PRO A 94 3.30 -20.97 -49.35
N LEU A 95 3.27 -22.05 -50.11
CA LEU A 95 4.16 -23.23 -49.95
C LEU A 95 5.54 -23.07 -50.59
N ASN A 96 5.94 -21.85 -50.94
CA ASN A 96 7.21 -21.54 -51.59
C ASN A 96 8.36 -21.30 -50.60
N GLN A 97 8.08 -21.42 -49.29
CA GLN A 97 9.04 -21.22 -48.21
C GLN A 97 9.13 -22.51 -47.39
N ASP A 98 10.34 -22.88 -47.01
CA ASP A 98 10.60 -24.08 -46.20
C ASP A 98 10.40 -23.83 -44.70
N ASN A 99 10.43 -22.56 -44.28
CA ASN A 99 10.33 -22.14 -42.89
C ASN A 99 9.30 -21.01 -42.72
N PHE A 100 8.37 -21.17 -41.78
CA PHE A 100 7.36 -20.15 -41.45
C PHE A 100 7.59 -19.61 -40.04
N THR A 101 7.49 -18.30 -39.84
CA THR A 101 7.49 -17.69 -38.51
C THR A 101 6.13 -17.08 -38.22
N PHE A 102 5.48 -17.52 -37.15
CA PHE A 102 4.17 -17.04 -36.72
C PHE A 102 4.29 -16.12 -35.50
N GLU A 103 3.55 -15.02 -35.52
CA GLU A 103 3.31 -14.20 -34.34
C GLU A 103 2.45 -14.96 -33.32
N SER A 104 2.60 -14.60 -32.06
CA SER A 104 1.87 -15.21 -30.96
C SER A 104 0.37 -14.89 -31.05
N GLY A 105 -0.50 -15.90 -31.17
CA GLY A 105 -1.96 -15.72 -31.34
C GLY A 105 -2.76 -16.96 -30.94
N ASN A 106 -3.86 -17.25 -31.64
CA ASN A 106 -4.71 -18.43 -31.37
C ASN A 106 -4.02 -19.77 -31.70
N ASN A 107 -2.83 -19.71 -32.32
CA ASN A 107 -1.92 -20.83 -32.57
C ASN A 107 -2.60 -22.07 -33.17
N THR A 108 -3.60 -21.86 -34.03
CA THR A 108 -4.25 -22.92 -34.80
C THR A 108 -3.57 -23.08 -36.15
N VAL A 109 -3.04 -24.28 -36.42
CA VAL A 109 -2.36 -24.60 -37.67
C VAL A 109 -3.00 -25.83 -38.30
N LEU A 110 -3.51 -25.66 -39.52
CA LEU A 110 -4.13 -26.71 -40.29
C LEU A 110 -3.22 -27.12 -41.45
N PHE A 111 -2.94 -28.42 -41.55
CA PHE A 111 -2.21 -29.01 -42.67
C PHE A 111 -3.13 -29.85 -43.53
N THR A 112 -3.07 -29.63 -44.84
CA THR A 112 -3.68 -30.50 -45.85
C THR A 112 -2.58 -31.10 -46.70
N PHE A 113 -2.65 -32.40 -46.96
CA PHE A 113 -1.65 -33.15 -47.71
C PHE A 113 -2.29 -34.21 -48.59
N GLY A 114 -1.58 -34.61 -49.63
CA GLY A 114 -1.97 -35.67 -50.54
C GLY A 114 -0.78 -36.52 -50.93
N ALA A 115 -1.03 -37.78 -51.24
CA ALA A 115 -0.03 -38.64 -51.88
C ALA A 115 -0.55 -39.02 -53.26
N VAL A 116 0.37 -39.12 -54.21
CA VAL A 116 0.06 -39.56 -55.56
C VAL A 116 0.53 -41.00 -55.70
N ASP A 117 -0.43 -41.91 -55.89
CA ASP A 117 -0.21 -43.27 -56.35
C ASP A 117 -1.20 -43.53 -57.48
N PHE A 118 -0.68 -43.87 -58.67
CA PHE A 118 -1.52 -44.15 -59.84
C PHE A 118 -2.04 -45.59 -59.85
N THR A 119 -1.61 -46.43 -58.90
CA THR A 119 -1.95 -47.85 -58.85
C THR A 119 -3.07 -48.19 -57.87
N THR A 120 -3.31 -47.37 -56.85
CA THR A 120 -4.40 -47.60 -55.88
C THR A 120 -4.89 -46.29 -55.26
N SER A 121 -6.15 -46.27 -54.85
CA SER A 121 -6.74 -45.18 -54.07
C SER A 121 -6.64 -45.38 -52.56
N ASP A 122 -6.28 -46.57 -52.07
CA ASP A 122 -6.18 -46.86 -50.63
C ASP A 122 -4.78 -46.49 -50.09
N ILE A 123 -4.67 -45.23 -49.64
CA ILE A 123 -3.44 -44.65 -49.11
C ILE A 123 -3.63 -44.37 -47.62
N THR A 124 -2.72 -44.90 -46.80
CA THR A 124 -2.66 -44.59 -45.37
C THR A 124 -1.53 -43.59 -45.12
N TYR A 125 -1.78 -42.59 -44.29
CA TYR A 125 -0.82 -41.57 -43.91
C TYR A 125 -0.33 -41.79 -42.48
N ARG A 126 0.88 -41.34 -42.19
CA ARG A 126 1.36 -41.13 -40.84
C ARG A 126 1.92 -39.73 -40.70
N TYR A 127 1.76 -39.14 -39.53
CA TYR A 127 2.25 -37.81 -39.23
C TYR A 127 2.85 -37.75 -37.83
N ARG A 128 3.69 -36.75 -37.61
CA ARG A 128 4.22 -36.43 -36.29
C ARG A 128 4.60 -34.95 -36.22
N LEU A 129 4.66 -34.42 -35.00
CA LEU A 129 5.05 -33.03 -34.73
C LEU A 129 6.32 -33.05 -33.88
N ASN A 130 7.45 -32.74 -34.50
CA ASN A 130 8.84 -32.89 -34.02
C ASN A 130 9.40 -34.29 -34.21
N GLU A 131 10.71 -34.37 -34.50
CA GLU A 131 11.38 -35.63 -34.86
C GLU A 131 11.37 -36.68 -33.75
N ASN A 132 11.28 -36.23 -32.49
CA ASN A 132 11.26 -37.09 -31.31
C ASN A 132 9.85 -37.59 -30.93
N SER A 133 8.81 -37.14 -31.64
CA SER A 133 7.44 -37.55 -31.34
C SER A 133 7.07 -38.88 -32.02
N VAL A 134 6.10 -39.57 -31.42
CA VAL A 134 5.57 -40.85 -31.94
C VAL A 134 4.77 -40.59 -33.21
N TRP A 135 4.94 -41.47 -34.21
CA TRP A 135 4.14 -41.44 -35.44
C TRP A 135 2.68 -41.83 -35.17
N LEU A 136 1.76 -41.00 -35.61
CA LEU A 136 0.31 -41.26 -35.58
C LEU A 136 -0.18 -41.59 -36.99
N GLU A 137 -0.97 -42.64 -37.14
CA GLU A 137 -1.55 -43.03 -38.44
C GLU A 137 -2.92 -42.38 -38.64
N THR A 138 -3.22 -41.97 -39.89
CA THR A 138 -4.52 -41.43 -40.28
C THR A 138 -4.85 -41.80 -41.72
N ARG A 139 -6.14 -41.85 -42.04
CA ARG A 139 -6.65 -41.92 -43.43
C ARG A 139 -7.16 -40.57 -43.92
N THR A 140 -7.27 -39.57 -43.04
CA THR A 140 -7.67 -38.22 -43.42
C THR A 140 -6.51 -37.46 -44.04
N ARG A 141 -6.84 -36.58 -44.99
CA ARG A 141 -5.87 -35.70 -45.68
C ARG A 141 -5.72 -34.33 -45.00
N ARG A 142 -6.35 -34.15 -43.85
CA ARG A 142 -6.47 -32.89 -43.12
C ARG A 142 -6.19 -33.14 -41.64
N LEU A 143 -5.28 -32.36 -41.08
CA LEU A 143 -4.90 -32.38 -39.66
C LEU A 143 -4.95 -30.98 -39.08
N ASP A 144 -5.54 -30.87 -37.89
CA ASP A 144 -5.71 -29.62 -37.15
C ASP A 144 -4.90 -29.68 -35.85
N PHE A 145 -3.97 -28.75 -35.69
CA PHE A 145 -3.22 -28.54 -34.47
C PHE A 145 -3.69 -27.23 -33.82
N SER A 146 -4.42 -27.36 -32.73
CA SER A 146 -4.90 -26.24 -31.93
C SER A 146 -4.06 -26.05 -30.67
N ALA A 147 -3.95 -24.80 -30.20
CA ALA A 147 -3.29 -24.44 -28.94
C ALA A 147 -1.80 -24.85 -28.86
N LEU A 148 -1.06 -24.74 -29.96
CA LEU A 148 0.39 -24.92 -29.95
C LEU A 148 1.07 -23.85 -29.08
N GLN A 149 2.08 -24.23 -28.31
CA GLN A 149 2.85 -23.30 -27.47
C GLN A 149 3.89 -22.56 -28.32
N ALA A 150 4.51 -21.52 -27.76
CA ALA A 150 5.63 -20.86 -28.42
C ALA A 150 6.84 -21.81 -28.47
N GLY A 151 7.46 -21.95 -29.64
CA GLY A 151 8.55 -22.88 -29.88
C GLY A 151 8.75 -23.19 -31.36
N ASP A 152 9.78 -24.00 -31.62
CA ASP A 152 10.11 -24.49 -32.95
C ASP A 152 9.46 -25.86 -33.17
N TYR A 153 8.83 -26.02 -34.33
CA TYR A 153 8.10 -27.22 -34.71
C TYR A 153 8.53 -27.70 -36.09
N ILE A 154 8.58 -29.03 -36.25
CA ILE A 154 8.75 -29.68 -37.55
C ILE A 154 7.58 -30.63 -37.76
N PHE A 155 6.71 -30.30 -38.72
CA PHE A 155 5.64 -31.19 -39.15
C PHE A 155 6.16 -32.15 -40.20
N GLU A 156 5.99 -33.45 -39.96
CA GLU A 156 6.36 -34.49 -40.91
C GLU A 156 5.15 -35.35 -41.27
N VAL A 157 5.01 -35.66 -42.56
CA VAL A 157 3.96 -36.56 -43.06
C VAL A 157 4.51 -37.52 -44.13
N SER A 158 4.17 -38.79 -44.00
CA SER A 158 4.56 -39.86 -44.93
C SER A 158 3.32 -40.69 -45.28
N ALA A 159 3.35 -41.34 -46.44
CA ALA A 159 2.27 -42.19 -46.92
C ALA A 159 2.80 -43.58 -47.25
N LYS A 160 1.93 -44.58 -47.07
CA LYS A 160 2.10 -45.93 -47.58
C LYS A 160 0.89 -46.28 -48.43
N SER A 161 1.16 -47.01 -49.49
CA SER A 161 0.16 -47.65 -50.33
C SER A 161 -0.07 -49.06 -49.81
N GLN A 162 -1.19 -49.69 -50.17
CA GLN A 162 -1.47 -51.07 -49.77
C GLN A 162 -0.33 -52.00 -50.19
N ASN A 163 0.18 -52.79 -49.24
CA ASN A 163 1.32 -53.72 -49.40
C ASN A 163 2.72 -53.07 -49.58
N ASN A 164 2.85 -51.74 -49.48
CA ASN A 164 4.12 -51.03 -49.57
C ASN A 164 4.61 -50.52 -48.21
N ASP A 165 5.93 -50.35 -48.10
CA ASP A 165 6.55 -49.64 -46.98
C ASP A 165 6.24 -48.14 -47.06
N TRP A 166 6.43 -47.46 -45.93
CA TRP A 166 6.28 -46.01 -45.83
C TRP A 166 7.25 -45.29 -46.77
N GLY A 167 6.72 -44.41 -47.61
CA GLY A 167 7.51 -43.56 -48.50
C GLY A 167 8.23 -42.42 -47.78
N PRO A 168 9.02 -41.63 -48.52
CA PRO A 168 9.74 -40.48 -47.95
C PRO A 168 8.76 -39.48 -47.32
N ALA A 169 9.14 -38.95 -46.15
CA ALA A 169 8.34 -37.95 -45.45
C ALA A 169 8.52 -36.56 -46.07
N ALA A 170 7.42 -35.85 -46.29
CA ALA A 170 7.43 -34.41 -46.51
C ALA A 170 7.56 -33.70 -45.16
N LYS A 171 8.44 -32.69 -45.08
CA LYS A 171 8.71 -31.93 -43.84
C LYS A 171 8.44 -30.45 -44.06
N ILE A 172 7.87 -29.78 -43.05
CA ILE A 172 7.76 -28.32 -42.98
C ILE A 172 8.11 -27.85 -41.59
N SER A 173 8.97 -26.85 -41.51
CA SER A 173 9.39 -26.24 -40.25
C SER A 173 8.65 -24.93 -40.02
N PHE A 174 8.26 -24.68 -38.77
CA PHE A 174 7.68 -23.41 -38.38
C PHE A 174 7.99 -23.05 -36.92
N THR A 175 8.07 -21.75 -36.65
CA THR A 175 8.37 -21.20 -35.33
C THR A 175 7.22 -20.33 -34.87
N ILE A 176 6.72 -20.56 -33.65
CA ILE A 176 5.74 -19.71 -32.99
C ILE A 176 6.48 -18.81 -32.00
N LYS A 177 6.45 -17.49 -32.21
CA LYS A 177 7.11 -16.52 -31.33
C LYS A 177 6.44 -16.50 -29.94
N LYS A 178 7.26 -16.23 -28.91
CA LYS A 178 6.76 -15.95 -27.55
C LYS A 178 5.99 -14.63 -27.54
N HIS A 179 5.02 -14.50 -26.65
CA HIS A 179 4.29 -13.24 -26.46
C HIS A 179 5.21 -12.14 -25.91
N PHE A 180 4.92 -10.88 -26.23
CA PHE A 180 5.76 -9.74 -25.81
C PHE A 180 5.91 -9.64 -24.29
N TRP A 181 4.86 -9.97 -23.51
CA TRP A 181 4.90 -9.92 -22.04
C TRP A 181 5.77 -11.01 -21.40
N GLN A 182 6.15 -12.04 -22.17
CA GLN A 182 7.09 -13.08 -21.73
C GLN A 182 8.55 -12.69 -22.03
N SER A 183 8.78 -11.53 -22.65
CA SER A 183 10.12 -11.05 -22.96
C SER A 183 10.78 -10.41 -21.75
N LEU A 184 12.10 -10.62 -21.60
CA LEU A 184 12.88 -10.08 -20.48
C LEU A 184 12.81 -8.55 -20.39
N TRP A 185 12.80 -7.85 -21.52
CA TRP A 185 12.73 -6.38 -21.53
C TRP A 185 11.44 -5.87 -20.87
N PHE A 186 10.31 -6.54 -21.10
CA PHE A 186 9.02 -6.15 -20.53
C PHE A 186 8.99 -6.39 -19.02
N LEU A 187 9.52 -7.53 -18.57
CA LEU A 187 9.64 -7.85 -17.15
C LEU A 187 10.55 -6.84 -16.42
N SER A 188 11.67 -6.44 -17.03
CA SER A 188 12.57 -5.43 -16.47
C SER A 188 11.88 -4.08 -16.31
N ILE A 189 11.11 -3.63 -17.30
CA ILE A 189 10.34 -2.37 -17.22
C ILE A 189 9.28 -2.46 -16.11
N LEU A 190 8.59 -3.60 -15.97
CA LEU A 190 7.60 -3.80 -14.92
C LEU A 190 8.24 -3.70 -13.52
N ILE A 191 9.40 -4.33 -13.32
CA ILE A 191 10.14 -4.26 -12.05
C ILE A 191 10.57 -2.82 -11.74
N LEU A 192 11.09 -2.09 -12.73
CA LEU A 192 11.47 -0.69 -12.56
C LEU A 192 10.28 0.21 -12.20
N LEU A 193 9.11 -0.03 -12.82
CA LEU A 193 7.89 0.73 -12.53
C LEU A 193 7.41 0.48 -11.09
N VAL A 194 7.41 -0.78 -10.65
CA VAL A 194 7.09 -1.13 -9.25
C VAL A 194 8.07 -0.49 -8.27
N GLY A 195 9.38 -0.55 -8.57
CA GLY A 195 10.41 0.09 -7.75
C GLY A 195 10.25 1.62 -7.67
N TYR A 196 9.89 2.27 -8.78
CA TYR A 196 9.63 3.71 -8.82
C TYR A 196 8.41 4.11 -7.97
N VAL A 197 7.32 3.35 -8.04
CA VAL A 197 6.13 3.56 -7.21
C VAL A 197 6.48 3.42 -5.73
N PHE A 198 7.23 2.38 -5.36
CA PHE A 198 7.67 2.16 -3.98
C PHE A 198 8.57 3.31 -3.48
N TYR A 199 9.52 3.75 -4.31
CA TYR A 199 10.36 4.91 -4.03
C TYR A 199 9.53 6.18 -3.77
N LYS A 200 8.55 6.48 -4.63
CA LYS A 200 7.67 7.65 -4.47
C LYS A 200 6.84 7.60 -3.18
N LEU A 201 6.33 6.43 -2.81
CA LEU A 201 5.61 6.23 -1.55
C LEU A 201 6.52 6.47 -0.34
N ALA A 202 7.71 5.89 -0.32
CA ALA A 202 8.68 6.08 0.76
C ALA A 202 9.08 7.55 0.93
N VAL A 203 9.34 8.27 -0.17
CA VAL A 203 9.65 9.71 -0.15
C VAL A 203 8.46 10.53 0.39
N ASN A 204 7.23 10.20 0.01
CA ASN A 204 6.05 10.93 0.48
C ASN A 204 5.82 10.73 2.00
N ILE A 205 6.00 9.51 2.50
CA ILE A 205 5.86 9.19 3.92
C ILE A 205 6.92 9.93 4.75
N THR A 206 8.18 9.88 4.32
CA THR A 206 9.29 10.53 5.03
C THR A 206 9.16 12.05 5.06
N ARG A 207 8.67 12.68 3.98
CA ARG A 207 8.36 14.12 3.96
C ARG A 207 7.31 14.49 5.00
N ARG A 208 6.19 13.76 5.05
CA ARG A 208 5.11 14.00 6.01
C ARG A 208 5.58 13.89 7.47
N GLN A 209 6.51 12.99 7.76
CA GLN A 209 7.08 12.88 9.11
C GLN A 209 7.93 14.10 9.47
N LYS A 210 8.78 14.56 8.55
CA LYS A 210 9.60 15.77 8.76
C LYS A 210 8.76 17.02 8.93
N ASP A 211 7.68 17.17 8.17
CA ASP A 211 6.81 18.35 8.27
C ASP A 211 6.16 18.44 9.66
N LYS A 212 5.71 17.30 10.22
CA LYS A 212 5.17 17.23 11.58
C LYS A 212 6.22 17.56 12.65
N GLU A 213 7.43 17.06 12.49
CA GLU A 213 8.53 17.35 13.41
C GLU A 213 8.88 18.86 13.40
N GLN A 214 8.90 19.48 12.22
CA GLN A 214 9.11 20.92 12.08
C GLN A 214 7.99 21.74 12.75
N GLU A 215 6.74 21.33 12.58
CA GLU A 215 5.59 21.99 13.22
C GLU A 215 5.69 21.93 14.76
N GLN A 216 6.06 20.76 15.31
CA GLN A 216 6.29 20.61 16.75
C GLN A 216 7.46 21.47 17.26
N LEU A 217 8.56 21.53 16.52
CA LEU A 217 9.70 22.38 16.86
C LEU A 217 9.35 23.87 16.81
N LEU A 218 8.53 24.29 15.85
CA LEU A 218 8.06 25.68 15.74
C LEU A 218 7.16 26.05 16.92
N LEU A 219 6.21 25.18 17.29
CA LEU A 219 5.36 25.37 18.46
C LEU A 219 6.19 25.48 19.74
N LYS A 220 7.16 24.57 19.92
CA LYS A 220 8.06 24.60 21.08
C LYS A 220 8.88 25.90 21.14
N ASN A 221 9.42 26.36 20.02
CA ASN A 221 10.12 27.64 19.97
C ASN A 221 9.20 28.83 20.28
N ARG A 222 7.95 28.80 19.80
CA ARG A 222 6.96 29.84 20.09
C ARG A 222 6.66 29.92 21.59
N ILE A 223 6.54 28.77 22.25
CA ILE A 223 6.35 28.68 23.70
C ILE A 223 7.56 29.27 24.43
N LEU A 224 8.78 28.85 24.07
CA LEU A 224 10.01 29.39 24.69
C LEU A 224 10.13 30.91 24.51
N MET A 225 9.75 31.43 23.34
CA MET A 225 9.76 32.87 23.08
C MET A 225 8.74 33.61 23.94
N LEU A 226 7.55 33.03 24.13
CA LEU A 226 6.51 33.60 24.99
C LEU A 226 6.88 33.50 26.47
N GLU A 227 7.51 32.41 26.90
CA GLU A 227 8.12 32.29 28.22
C GLU A 227 9.14 33.41 28.41
N GLN A 228 10.06 33.61 27.47
CA GLN A 228 11.04 34.70 27.52
C GLN A 228 10.38 36.09 27.59
N GLN A 229 9.31 36.33 26.84
CA GLN A 229 8.58 37.60 26.88
C GLN A 229 7.83 37.79 28.21
N ALA A 230 7.26 36.72 28.77
CA ALA A 230 6.63 36.73 30.08
C ALA A 230 7.67 37.05 31.17
N LEU A 231 8.85 36.41 31.12
CA LEU A 231 9.98 36.71 32.00
C LEU A 231 10.35 38.20 31.96
N GLN A 232 10.46 38.78 30.76
CA GLN A 232 10.79 40.20 30.60
C GLN A 232 9.68 41.13 31.11
N ALA A 233 8.41 40.76 30.93
CA ALA A 233 7.28 41.56 31.35
C ALA A 233 6.99 41.49 32.86
N MET A 234 7.39 40.40 33.53
CA MET A 234 7.15 40.16 34.96
C MET A 234 8.06 40.97 35.88
N MET A 235 9.15 41.54 35.36
CA MET A 235 9.88 42.62 36.03
C MET A 235 9.10 43.93 35.87
N ASN A 236 7.96 44.07 36.55
CA ASN A 236 7.10 45.25 36.50
C ASN A 236 7.93 46.53 36.79
N PRO A 237 8.30 47.34 35.77
CA PRO A 237 9.25 48.43 35.97
C PRO A 237 8.69 49.46 36.95
N HIS A 238 7.38 49.65 36.94
CA HIS A 238 6.67 50.55 37.84
C HIS A 238 6.75 50.06 39.30
N PHE A 239 6.60 48.76 39.56
CA PHE A 239 6.80 48.21 40.91
C PHE A 239 8.24 48.44 41.39
N VAL A 240 9.24 48.14 40.55
CA VAL A 240 10.67 48.37 40.88
C VAL A 240 10.92 49.84 41.20
N PHE A 241 10.46 50.77 40.36
CA PHE A 241 10.58 52.21 40.62
C PHE A 241 9.88 52.63 41.91
N ASN A 242 8.70 52.07 42.22
CA ASN A 242 7.96 52.41 43.43
C ASN A 242 8.60 51.90 44.72
N VAL A 243 9.16 50.69 44.69
CA VAL A 243 9.93 50.18 45.83
C VAL A 243 11.19 51.00 46.03
N MET A 244 11.89 51.37 44.95
CA MET A 244 13.04 52.28 45.02
C MET A 244 12.68 53.64 45.63
N ASN A 245 11.56 54.25 45.22
CA ASN A 245 11.07 55.50 45.78
C ASN A 245 10.72 55.38 47.27
N SER A 246 10.14 54.24 47.68
CA SER A 246 9.80 53.98 49.09
C SER A 246 11.06 53.84 49.94
N ILE A 247 12.08 53.14 49.43
CA ILE A 247 13.40 53.04 50.08
C ILE A 247 14.03 54.43 50.20
N GLN A 248 14.00 55.23 49.13
CA GLN A 248 14.51 56.60 49.14
C GLN A 248 13.78 57.47 50.18
N HIS A 249 12.46 57.35 50.30
CA HIS A 249 11.67 58.06 51.31
C HIS A 249 12.08 57.67 52.74
N TYR A 250 12.24 56.37 53.05
CA TYR A 250 12.68 55.92 54.38
C TYR A 250 14.11 56.35 54.73
N ILE A 251 15.00 56.39 53.73
CA ILE A 251 16.36 56.91 53.89
C ILE A 251 16.30 58.41 54.21
N ASN A 252 15.52 59.18 53.45
CA ASN A 252 15.37 60.63 53.64
C ASN A 252 14.70 61.00 54.97
N THR A 253 13.81 60.15 55.48
CA THR A 253 13.14 60.32 56.78
C THR A 253 13.92 59.73 57.97
N GLN A 254 15.17 59.31 57.75
CA GLN A 254 16.08 58.72 58.74
C GLN A 254 15.54 57.44 59.41
N ASN A 255 14.56 56.77 58.81
CA ASN A 255 14.04 55.49 59.28
C ASN A 255 14.82 54.32 58.64
N THR A 256 16.09 54.20 59.03
CA THR A 256 17.04 53.21 58.50
C THR A 256 16.59 51.76 58.72
N THR A 257 15.84 51.50 59.79
CA THR A 257 15.31 50.17 60.09
C THR A 257 14.23 49.75 59.09
N SER A 258 13.31 50.66 58.75
CA SER A 258 12.25 50.37 57.76
C SER A 258 12.82 50.30 56.35
N ALA A 259 13.79 51.16 56.02
CA ALA A 259 14.51 51.10 54.74
C ALA A 259 15.19 49.74 54.53
N ASN A 260 15.92 49.23 55.54
CA ASN A 260 16.57 47.92 55.46
C ASN A 260 15.55 46.76 55.34
N LYS A 261 14.45 46.80 56.10
CA LYS A 261 13.39 45.78 56.01
C LYS A 261 12.79 45.71 54.60
N VAL A 262 12.48 46.85 54.00
CA VAL A 262 11.94 46.92 52.63
C VAL A 262 13.00 46.46 51.62
N LEU A 263 14.25 46.87 51.76
CA LEU A 263 15.34 46.45 50.87
C LEU A 263 15.58 44.93 50.91
N THR A 264 15.64 44.33 52.09
CA THR A 264 15.79 42.87 52.24
C THR A 264 14.57 42.13 51.69
N GLY A 265 13.36 42.62 51.96
CA GLY A 265 12.13 42.07 51.41
C GLY A 265 12.11 42.10 49.88
N PHE A 266 12.53 43.24 49.30
CA PHE A 266 12.63 43.43 47.86
C PHE A 266 13.68 42.52 47.21
N ALA A 267 14.88 42.43 47.78
CA ALA A 267 15.91 41.53 47.28
C ALA A 267 15.46 40.07 47.30
N ARG A 268 14.75 39.65 48.36
CA ARG A 268 14.16 38.31 48.47
C ARG A 268 13.06 38.09 47.43
N LEU A 269 12.23 39.10 47.16
CA LEU A 269 11.17 39.04 46.16
C LEU A 269 11.75 38.88 44.76
N ILE A 270 12.77 39.67 44.39
CA ILE A 270 13.45 39.56 43.10
C ILE A 270 14.09 38.18 42.92
N ARG A 271 14.75 37.65 43.96
CA ARG A 271 15.34 36.31 43.91
C ARG A 271 14.28 35.23 43.67
N LYS A 272 13.22 35.20 44.49
CA LYS A 272 12.10 34.26 44.31
C LYS A 272 11.44 34.42 42.95
N ASN A 273 11.29 35.66 42.46
CA ASN A 273 10.73 35.91 41.14
C ASN A 273 11.58 35.23 40.05
N LEU A 274 12.90 35.43 40.04
CA LEU A 274 13.82 34.81 39.08
C LEU A 274 13.80 33.28 39.15
N GLU A 275 13.72 32.70 40.35
CA GLU A 275 13.63 31.24 40.55
C GLU A 275 12.33 30.67 39.98
N ILE A 276 11.18 31.24 40.37
CA ILE A 276 9.84 30.76 39.97
C ILE A 276 9.62 30.91 38.45
N CYS A 277 10.11 32.01 37.89
CA CYS A 277 10.06 32.34 36.48
C CYS A 277 10.68 31.27 35.56
N THR A 278 11.73 30.58 36.01
CA THR A 278 12.41 29.53 35.22
C THR A 278 11.72 28.17 35.25
N LYS A 279 10.71 28.01 36.12
CA LYS A 279 9.96 26.76 36.28
C LYS A 279 8.63 26.84 35.52
N SER A 280 8.25 25.75 34.83
CA SER A 280 6.93 25.68 34.17
C SER A 280 5.78 25.51 35.17
N TYR A 281 6.03 24.74 36.25
CA TYR A 281 5.10 24.49 37.36
C TYR A 281 5.81 24.69 38.69
N ILE A 282 5.07 25.15 39.70
CA ILE A 282 5.53 25.29 41.09
C ILE A 282 4.46 24.76 42.04
N SER A 283 4.84 24.46 43.28
CA SER A 283 3.85 24.05 44.28
C SER A 283 2.97 25.23 44.69
N ILE A 284 1.77 24.94 45.21
CA ILE A 284 0.90 25.97 45.80
C ILE A 284 1.65 26.71 46.91
N GLU A 285 2.42 25.99 47.74
CA GLU A 285 3.22 26.60 48.79
C GLU A 285 4.21 27.63 48.21
N GLU A 286 4.94 27.29 47.14
CA GLU A 286 5.88 28.21 46.48
C GLU A 286 5.18 29.48 45.94
N GLU A 287 4.01 29.34 45.30
CA GLU A 287 3.21 30.49 44.81
C GLU A 287 2.71 31.36 45.97
N LEU A 288 2.18 30.74 47.03
CA LEU A 288 1.65 31.45 48.21
C LEU A 288 2.74 32.18 48.98
N ASP A 289 3.93 31.59 49.09
CA ASP A 289 5.10 32.20 49.69
C ASP A 289 5.50 33.49 48.97
N TYR A 290 5.49 33.42 47.64
CA TYR A 290 5.79 34.54 46.77
C TYR A 290 4.72 35.64 46.86
N LEU A 291 3.44 35.28 46.76
CA LEU A 291 2.32 36.21 46.90
C LEU A 291 2.30 36.90 48.27
N ASN A 292 2.57 36.14 49.34
CA ASN A 292 2.66 36.69 50.69
C ASN A 292 3.79 37.72 50.81
N LEU A 293 4.95 37.46 50.19
CA LEU A 293 6.06 38.40 50.19
C LEU A 293 5.69 39.69 49.44
N TYR A 294 5.05 39.55 48.28
CA TYR A 294 4.57 40.67 47.48
C TYR A 294 3.53 41.52 48.23
N LEU A 295 2.47 40.88 48.74
CA LEU A 295 1.39 41.53 49.48
C LEU A 295 1.88 42.22 50.76
N LYS A 296 2.84 41.63 51.48
CA LYS A 296 3.47 42.28 52.65
C LYS A 296 4.21 43.56 52.27
N LEU A 297 4.92 43.57 51.14
CA LEU A 297 5.64 44.77 50.68
C LEU A 297 4.67 45.88 50.27
N GLU A 298 3.60 45.56 49.54
CA GLU A 298 2.57 46.55 49.18
C GLU A 298 1.78 47.03 50.41
N LYS A 299 1.45 46.14 51.36
CA LYS A 299 0.79 46.52 52.63
C LYS A 299 1.66 47.47 53.45
N ASN A 300 2.97 47.23 53.53
CA ASN A 300 3.89 48.17 54.22
C ASN A 300 3.88 49.56 53.59
N ARG A 301 3.66 49.66 52.28
CA ARG A 301 3.66 50.92 51.54
C ARG A 301 2.32 51.65 51.63
N PHE A 302 1.20 50.93 51.57
CA PHE A 302 -0.14 51.50 51.57
C PHE A 302 -0.79 51.54 52.97
N GLY A 303 -0.14 50.95 53.97
CA GLY A 303 -0.63 50.91 55.34
C GLY A 303 -1.98 50.20 55.45
N ASP A 304 -2.89 50.79 56.21
CA ASP A 304 -4.21 50.19 56.48
C ASP A 304 -5.17 50.20 55.29
N LYS A 305 -4.80 50.88 54.18
CA LYS A 305 -5.62 50.91 52.96
C LYS A 305 -5.66 49.57 52.22
N LEU A 306 -4.75 48.65 52.52
CA LEU A 306 -4.70 47.32 51.91
C LEU A 306 -4.78 46.24 52.99
N GLN A 307 -5.90 45.53 53.01
CA GLN A 307 -6.05 44.27 53.76
C GLN A 307 -6.04 43.09 52.80
N TYR A 308 -5.60 41.94 53.27
CA TYR A 308 -5.64 40.72 52.47
C TYR A 308 -5.78 39.48 53.33
N LYS A 309 -6.43 38.46 52.77
CA LYS A 309 -6.62 37.15 53.40
C LYS A 309 -6.41 36.04 52.37
N ILE A 310 -5.67 35.01 52.77
CA ILE A 310 -5.42 33.83 51.93
C ILE A 310 -5.95 32.63 52.69
N ASN A 311 -6.89 31.92 52.09
CA ASN A 311 -7.50 30.70 52.63
C ASN A 311 -7.19 29.54 51.68
N VAL A 312 -6.72 28.43 52.23
CA VAL A 312 -6.47 27.18 51.50
C VAL A 312 -7.28 26.09 52.19
N GLY A 313 -8.02 25.29 51.43
CA GLY A 313 -8.74 24.14 51.95
C GLY A 313 -7.79 23.13 52.63
N ASP A 314 -8.26 22.51 53.71
CA ASP A 314 -7.48 21.53 54.48
C ASP A 314 -7.23 20.23 53.71
N ASP A 315 -7.97 20.01 52.62
CA ASP A 315 -7.92 18.88 51.71
C ASP A 315 -6.83 18.99 50.64
N ILE A 316 -6.09 20.10 50.60
CA ILE A 316 -5.06 20.37 49.59
C ILE A 316 -3.68 20.22 50.20
N ASP A 317 -2.88 19.29 49.66
CA ASP A 317 -1.45 19.24 49.93
C ASP A 317 -0.74 20.36 49.16
N LYS A 318 -0.27 21.37 49.90
CA LYS A 318 0.34 22.58 49.30
C LYS A 318 1.70 22.32 48.68
N ASP A 319 2.42 21.31 49.16
CA ASP A 319 3.77 20.98 48.71
C ASP A 319 3.72 20.08 47.47
N GLU A 320 2.77 19.15 47.40
CA GLU A 320 2.63 18.22 46.27
C GLU A 320 1.76 18.76 45.13
N THR A 321 0.79 19.63 45.41
CA THR A 321 -0.10 20.16 44.36
C THR A 321 0.63 21.21 43.51
N LEU A 322 0.81 20.89 42.22
CA LEU A 322 1.49 21.76 41.26
C LEU A 322 0.52 22.63 40.46
N ILE A 323 0.83 23.91 40.34
CA ILE A 323 0.15 24.87 39.49
C ILE A 323 1.14 25.53 38.52
N PRO A 324 0.69 26.02 37.34
CA PRO A 324 1.54 26.83 36.49
C PRO A 324 2.12 28.01 37.26
N SER A 325 3.43 28.23 37.15
CA SER A 325 4.10 29.33 37.84
C SER A 325 3.54 30.69 37.46
N MET A 326 3.55 31.65 38.39
CA MET A 326 3.17 33.06 38.11
C MET A 326 1.73 33.21 37.58
N LEU A 327 0.84 32.31 37.99
CA LEU A 327 -0.54 32.30 37.54
C LEU A 327 -1.37 33.36 38.27
N LEU A 328 -1.18 33.51 39.57
CA LEU A 328 -2.04 34.33 40.43
C LEU A 328 -1.58 35.79 40.49
N GLN A 329 -0.26 36.02 40.45
CA GLN A 329 0.35 37.34 40.60
C GLN A 329 -0.32 38.43 39.73
N PRO A 330 -0.53 38.26 38.41
CA PRO A 330 -1.06 39.34 37.56
C PRO A 330 -2.47 39.78 37.96
N TYR A 331 -3.27 38.87 38.51
CA TYR A 331 -4.62 39.17 38.97
C TYR A 331 -4.60 39.85 40.33
N VAL A 332 -3.72 39.41 41.24
CA VAL A 332 -3.49 40.07 42.53
C VAL A 332 -2.96 41.50 42.34
N GLU A 333 -1.99 41.69 41.43
CA GLU A 333 -1.49 43.03 41.09
C GLU A 333 -2.62 43.93 40.58
N ASN A 334 -3.43 43.44 39.65
CA ASN A 334 -4.54 44.23 39.13
C ASN A 334 -5.58 44.57 40.21
N ALA A 335 -5.89 43.64 41.11
CA ALA A 335 -6.79 43.89 42.24
C ALA A 335 -6.27 45.03 43.14
N ILE A 336 -4.97 45.06 43.45
CA ILE A 336 -4.37 46.16 44.23
C ILE A 336 -4.43 47.47 43.45
N TRP A 337 -3.80 47.51 42.28
CA TRP A 337 -3.50 48.77 41.58
C TRP A 337 -4.70 49.38 40.87
N HIS A 338 -5.60 48.55 40.35
CA HIS A 338 -6.76 48.99 39.58
C HIS A 338 -8.08 48.82 40.33
N GLY A 339 -8.13 47.94 41.34
CA GLY A 339 -9.29 47.78 42.21
C GLY A 339 -9.21 48.66 43.44
N ILE A 340 -8.24 48.42 44.32
CA ILE A 340 -8.19 48.98 45.67
C ILE A 340 -7.57 50.39 45.71
N MET A 341 -6.43 50.61 45.05
CA MET A 341 -5.73 51.89 45.12
C MET A 341 -6.53 53.11 44.63
N PRO A 342 -7.43 53.00 43.63
CA PRO A 342 -8.31 54.10 43.25
C PRO A 342 -9.42 54.40 44.28
N LYS A 343 -9.66 53.52 45.25
CA LYS A 343 -10.70 53.65 46.29
C LYS A 343 -10.10 54.35 47.52
N GLU A 344 -10.62 55.53 47.86
CA GLU A 344 -10.04 56.33 48.95
C GLU A 344 -10.08 55.65 50.33
N THR A 345 -11.12 54.85 50.59
CA THR A 345 -11.32 54.12 51.85
C THR A 345 -10.42 52.90 52.00
N GLY A 346 -9.67 52.52 50.97
CA GLY A 346 -8.97 51.24 50.92
C GLY A 346 -9.91 50.06 50.68
N GLY A 347 -9.37 48.84 50.81
CA GLY A 347 -10.08 47.60 50.48
C GLY A 347 -9.33 46.32 50.89
N GLU A 348 -9.94 45.19 50.58
CA GLU A 348 -9.51 43.84 50.93
C GLU A 348 -9.39 42.95 49.68
N ILE A 349 -8.34 42.13 49.64
CA ILE A 349 -8.17 41.04 48.67
C ILE A 349 -8.29 39.70 49.40
N GLN A 350 -9.21 38.86 48.94
CA GLN A 350 -9.36 37.50 49.42
C GLN A 350 -8.95 36.50 48.33
N ILE A 351 -8.04 35.59 48.68
CA ILE A 351 -7.62 34.48 47.82
C ILE A 351 -8.11 33.19 48.46
N ASN A 352 -9.03 32.47 47.81
CA ASN A 352 -9.51 31.18 48.26
C ASN A 352 -9.03 30.09 47.30
N ILE A 353 -8.43 29.02 47.83
CA ILE A 353 -8.00 27.84 47.08
C ILE A 353 -8.74 26.64 47.67
N THR A 354 -9.56 25.96 46.87
CA THR A 354 -10.42 24.84 47.30
C THR A 354 -10.39 23.73 46.25
N SER A 355 -10.49 22.46 46.67
CA SER A 355 -10.74 21.36 45.73
C SER A 355 -12.20 21.38 45.28
N GLN A 356 -12.44 21.05 44.02
CA GLN A 356 -13.75 20.90 43.42
C GLN A 356 -13.85 19.51 42.77
N ASP A 357 -14.80 18.71 43.26
CA ASP A 357 -15.12 17.37 42.77
C ASP A 357 -13.92 16.40 42.69
N ASP A 358 -12.88 16.59 43.51
CA ASP A 358 -11.58 15.86 43.53
C ASP A 358 -10.77 15.87 42.23
N HIS A 359 -11.26 16.52 41.17
CA HIS A 359 -10.65 16.53 39.85
C HIS A 359 -10.15 17.91 39.43
N TYR A 360 -10.55 18.97 40.14
CA TYR A 360 -10.20 20.34 39.82
C TYR A 360 -9.79 21.12 41.06
N LEU A 361 -8.72 21.89 40.95
CA LEU A 361 -8.37 22.94 41.88
C LEU A 361 -9.09 24.22 41.47
N LYS A 362 -9.91 24.76 42.36
CA LYS A 362 -10.62 26.02 42.18
C LYS A 362 -9.90 27.12 42.96
N ILE A 363 -9.47 28.17 42.25
CA ILE A 363 -8.83 29.35 42.83
C ILE A 363 -9.72 30.57 42.57
N GLU A 364 -10.08 31.28 43.62
CA GLU A 364 -10.88 32.51 43.57
C GLU A 364 -10.06 33.67 44.14
N ILE A 365 -9.88 34.73 43.34
CA ILE A 365 -9.29 35.99 43.77
C ILE A 365 -10.40 37.03 43.75
N ILE A 366 -10.78 37.52 44.93
CA ILE A 366 -11.90 38.44 45.14
C ILE A 366 -11.34 39.75 45.67
N ASP A 367 -11.70 40.87 45.04
CA ASP A 367 -11.44 42.23 45.54
C ASP A 367 -12.74 43.00 45.75
N ASP A 368 -12.74 43.90 46.73
CA ASP A 368 -13.84 44.83 47.02
C ASP A 368 -13.59 46.25 46.46
N GLY A 369 -12.71 46.35 45.46
CA GLY A 369 -12.27 47.60 44.84
C GLY A 369 -13.34 48.27 43.98
N VAL A 370 -12.93 49.21 43.13
CA VAL A 370 -13.89 50.01 42.32
C VAL A 370 -14.64 49.21 41.25
N GLY A 371 -14.21 47.98 40.94
CA GLY A 371 -14.79 47.13 39.89
C GLY A 371 -14.28 47.46 38.47
N ILE A 372 -14.44 46.51 37.55
CA ILE A 372 -13.89 46.58 36.17
C ILE A 372 -14.46 47.77 35.38
N GLU A 373 -15.78 47.96 35.41
CA GLU A 373 -16.47 49.00 34.64
C GLU A 373 -16.07 50.42 35.07
N ASN A 374 -15.94 50.67 36.37
CA ASN A 374 -15.51 51.98 36.88
C ASN A 374 -14.02 52.23 36.61
N SER A 375 -13.19 51.19 36.66
CA SER A 375 -11.76 51.28 36.30
C SER A 375 -11.57 51.64 34.82
N LEU A 376 -12.42 51.10 33.93
CA LEU A 376 -12.39 51.41 32.49
C LEU A 376 -12.89 52.82 32.17
N LYS A 377 -13.91 53.32 32.89
CA LYS A 377 -14.42 54.70 32.71
C LYS A 377 -13.39 55.78 33.07
N ASN A 378 -12.52 55.50 34.04
CA ASN A 378 -11.48 56.42 34.50
C ASN A 378 -10.19 56.39 33.66
N LYS A 379 -10.05 55.48 32.68
CA LYS A 379 -8.87 55.39 31.80
C LYS A 379 -9.08 56.15 30.48
N LYS A 380 -8.25 57.16 30.22
CA LYS A 380 -8.19 57.87 28.91
C LYS A 380 -7.53 57.05 27.79
N ASP A 381 -6.77 56.00 28.14
CA ASP A 381 -6.13 55.08 27.18
C ASP A 381 -6.57 53.62 27.43
N LYS A 382 -6.95 52.91 26.36
CA LYS A 382 -7.28 51.47 26.35
C LYS A 382 -6.02 50.59 26.52
N HIS A 383 -5.18 50.86 27.51
CA HIS A 383 -4.03 50.00 27.79
C HIS A 383 -4.50 48.73 28.54
N ILE A 384 -4.63 47.63 27.80
CA ILE A 384 -4.84 46.29 28.35
C ILE A 384 -3.59 45.90 29.15
N SER A 385 -3.74 45.38 30.37
CA SER A 385 -2.57 44.98 31.17
C SER A 385 -1.83 43.85 30.46
N LYS A 386 -0.62 44.13 29.96
CA LYS A 386 0.24 43.15 29.25
C LYS A 386 0.42 41.86 30.04
N GLY A 387 0.50 41.94 31.37
CA GLY A 387 0.60 40.78 32.27
C GLY A 387 -0.55 39.77 32.11
N MET A 388 -1.81 40.21 32.19
CA MET A 388 -2.96 39.29 32.02
C MET A 388 -3.04 38.71 30.60
N GLN A 389 -2.66 39.47 29.57
CA GLN A 389 -2.64 38.98 28.20
C GLN A 389 -1.63 37.85 28.04
N LEU A 390 -0.42 38.02 28.58
CA LEU A 390 0.64 37.01 28.56
C LEU A 390 0.25 35.75 29.34
N THR A 391 -0.36 35.91 30.52
CA THR A 391 -0.87 34.77 31.29
C THR A 391 -1.95 34.02 30.53
N ARG A 392 -2.90 34.72 29.90
CA ARG A 392 -3.95 34.08 29.09
C ARG A 392 -3.40 33.36 27.86
N GLU A 393 -2.44 33.97 27.16
CA GLU A 393 -1.78 33.36 26.00
C GLU A 393 -1.00 32.10 26.41
N ARG A 394 -0.30 32.15 27.55
CA ARG A 394 0.38 31.00 28.14
C ARG A 394 -0.58 29.88 28.52
N LEU A 395 -1.70 30.19 29.20
CA LEU A 395 -2.72 29.19 29.55
C LEU A 395 -3.32 28.52 28.31
N ASN A 396 -3.58 29.28 27.25
CA ASN A 396 -4.08 28.73 25.98
C ASN A 396 -3.08 27.75 25.35
N LEU A 397 -1.78 28.03 25.42
CA LEU A 397 -0.74 27.14 24.89
C LEU A 397 -0.56 25.88 25.73
N LEU A 398 -0.62 26.01 27.06
CA LEU A 398 -0.60 24.83 27.95
C LEU A 398 -1.81 23.92 27.67
N GLY A 399 -2.99 24.51 27.44
CA GLY A 399 -4.19 23.76 27.06
C GLY A 399 -4.14 23.06 25.69
N GLN A 400 -3.21 23.43 24.79
CA GLN A 400 -2.98 22.72 23.53
C GLN A 400 -2.07 21.49 23.70
N ILE A 401 -1.31 21.43 24.80
CA ILE A 401 -0.38 20.34 25.10
C ILE A 401 -1.01 19.33 26.07
N GLU A 402 -1.78 19.81 27.05
CA GLU A 402 -2.40 18.96 28.07
C GLU A 402 -3.83 18.53 27.69
N ALA A 403 -4.25 17.35 28.16
CA ALA A 403 -5.54 16.74 27.80
C ALA A 403 -6.77 17.49 28.32
N LYS A 404 -6.61 18.35 29.34
CA LYS A 404 -7.68 19.16 29.95
C LYS A 404 -7.22 20.62 30.06
N PRO A 405 -7.95 21.59 29.50
CA PRO A 405 -7.56 23.00 29.55
C PRO A 405 -7.84 23.64 30.92
N ILE A 406 -6.99 24.57 31.32
CA ILE A 406 -7.23 25.45 32.48
C ILE A 406 -8.29 26.48 32.09
N GLN A 407 -9.32 26.62 32.90
CA GLN A 407 -10.40 27.60 32.68
C GLN A 407 -10.13 28.86 33.50
N LEU A 408 -10.27 30.02 32.86
CA LEU A 408 -10.10 31.32 33.48
C LEU A 408 -11.33 32.17 33.17
N ASP A 409 -11.99 32.66 34.21
CA ASP A 409 -13.13 33.57 34.11
C ASP A 409 -12.92 34.78 35.01
N VAL A 410 -13.30 35.97 34.54
CA VAL A 410 -13.13 37.23 35.24
C VAL A 410 -14.46 37.95 35.23
N ARG A 411 -15.06 38.14 36.41
CA ARG A 411 -16.39 38.73 36.58
C ARG A 411 -16.34 39.94 37.51
N GLN A 412 -17.19 40.92 37.24
CA GLN A 412 -17.45 42.00 38.19
C GLN A 412 -18.53 41.56 39.19
N ASN A 413 -18.34 41.89 40.46
CA ASN A 413 -19.32 41.61 41.51
C ASN A 413 -20.51 42.58 41.41
N VAL A 414 -21.70 42.15 41.86
CA VAL A 414 -22.89 43.01 41.86
C VAL A 414 -22.65 44.21 42.78
N GLY A 415 -22.47 45.40 42.17
CA GLY A 415 -22.01 46.61 42.84
C GLY A 415 -20.56 46.95 42.46
N ASN A 416 -19.63 46.74 43.39
CA ASN A 416 -18.21 47.07 43.28
C ASN A 416 -17.34 45.82 43.52
N GLY A 417 -16.12 45.80 42.98
CA GLY A 417 -15.16 44.71 43.12
C GLY A 417 -15.11 43.73 41.95
N THR A 418 -14.12 42.83 41.96
CA THR A 418 -13.88 41.84 40.90
C THR A 418 -13.66 40.47 41.51
N THR A 419 -14.13 39.43 40.80
CA THR A 419 -13.83 38.03 41.11
C THR A 419 -13.15 37.39 39.90
N VAL A 420 -11.96 36.86 40.10
CA VAL A 420 -11.24 36.03 39.13
C VAL A 420 -11.36 34.58 39.58
N LEU A 421 -11.91 33.74 38.72
CA LEU A 421 -12.07 32.31 38.93
C LEU A 421 -11.11 31.57 38.01
N ILE A 422 -10.28 30.71 38.59
CA ILE A 422 -9.35 29.84 37.87
C ILE A 422 -9.65 28.40 38.25
N SER A 423 -9.86 27.54 37.26
CA SER A 423 -10.10 26.10 37.46
C SER A 423 -9.01 25.31 36.76
N ILE A 424 -8.21 24.61 37.54
CA ILE A 424 -7.04 23.85 37.08
C ILE A 424 -7.34 22.36 37.27
N PRO A 425 -7.20 21.51 36.25
CA PRO A 425 -7.36 20.07 36.43
C PRO A 425 -6.23 19.52 37.31
N LEU A 426 -6.59 18.77 38.36
CA LEU A 426 -5.63 18.02 39.17
C LEU A 426 -5.13 16.81 38.35
N LYS A 427 -3.85 16.45 38.53
CA LYS A 427 -3.21 15.33 37.83
C LYS A 427 -3.44 14.00 38.53
#